data_AF-A0A1A9F0D2-F1
#
_entry.id   AF-A0A1A9F0D2-F1
#
_cell.length_a   1.000
_cell.length_b   1.000
_cell.length_c   1.000
_cell.angle_alpha   90.00
_cell.angle_beta   90.00
_cell.angle_gamma   90.00
#
_symmetry.space_group_name_H-M   'P 1'
#
loop_
_entity.id
_entity.type
_entity.pdbx_description
1 polymer ?
#
loop_
_entity_poly.entity_id
_entity_poly.type
_entity_poly.pdbx_seq_one_letter_code
_entity_poly.pdbx_strand_id
1 'polypeptide(L)' 'MVAGLLAICLYVAGFWFVGYWVATLLFIPALSWGLGHRKPAEVALVTLIVTSLVWLVFTQLLLIPLRDWPF' A
#
# COMPACT_ATOMS: atom_id res chain seq x y z
N MET A 1 -14.17 -1.50 14.30
CA MET A 1 -13.23 -2.64 14.35
C MET A 1 -13.33 -3.56 13.14
N VAL A 2 -14.52 -4.06 12.76
CA VAL A 2 -14.67 -5.03 11.66
C VAL A 2 -14.17 -4.52 10.30
N ALA A 3 -14.47 -3.26 9.93
CA ALA A 3 -14.07 -2.70 8.63
C ALA A 3 -12.53 -2.56 8.47
N GLY A 4 -11.82 -2.21 9.54
CA GLY A 4 -10.36 -2.12 9.52
C GLY A 4 -9.70 -3.49 9.35
N LEU A 5 -10.24 -4.52 9.99
CA LEU A 5 -9.77 -5.89 9.84
C LEU A 5 -9.91 -6.38 8.39
N LEU A 6 -11.08 -6.13 7.78
CA LEU A 6 -11.34 -6.45 6.38
C LEU A 6 -10.36 -5.75 5.43
N ALA A 7 -10.10 -4.46 5.65
CA ALA A 7 -9.13 -3.71 4.83
C ALA A 7 -7.72 -4.32 4.90
N ILE A 8 -7.28 -4.73 6.10
CA ILE A 8 -5.99 -5.40 6.30
C ILE A 8 -5.97 -6.75 5.57
N CYS A 9 -7.01 -7.58 5.72
CA CYS A 9 -7.09 -8.87 5.02
C CYS A 9 -7.03 -8.70 3.50
N LEU A 10 -7.74 -7.71 2.96
CA LEU A 10 -7.72 -7.41 1.53
C LEU A 10 -6.35 -6.90 1.07
N TYR A 11 -5.68 -6.07 1.86
CA TYR A 11 -4.31 -5.63 1.55
C TYR A 11 -3.32 -6.79 1.55
N VAL A 12 -3.37 -7.68 2.55
CA VAL A 12 -2.50 -8.86 2.63
C VAL A 12 -2.74 -9.80 1.45
N ALA A 13 -4.00 -10.03 1.08
CA ALA A 13 -4.33 -10.80 -0.10
C ALA A 13 -3.78 -10.13 -1.38
N GLY A 14 -3.99 -8.82 -1.53
CA GLY A 14 -3.45 -8.04 -2.65
C GLY A 14 -1.92 -8.14 -2.73
N PHE A 15 -1.22 -7.93 -1.62
CA PHE A 15 0.23 -8.07 -1.55
C PHE A 15 0.69 -9.46 -2.00
N TRP A 16 -0.02 -10.51 -1.58
CA TRP A 16 0.29 -11.88 -1.97
C TRP A 16 -0.08 -12.23 -3.42
N PHE A 17 -1.06 -11.58 -4.04
CA PHE A 17 -1.43 -11.93 -5.41
C PHE A 17 -0.77 -11.02 -6.44
N VAL A 18 -0.75 -9.71 -6.19
CA VAL A 18 -0.32 -8.67 -7.14
C VAL A 18 0.95 -7.93 -6.73
N GLY A 19 1.66 -8.40 -5.71
CA GLY A 19 2.93 -7.80 -5.27
C GLY A 19 2.77 -6.46 -4.55
N TYR A 20 3.88 -5.98 -3.98
CA TYR A 20 3.91 -4.84 -3.08
C TYR A 20 3.47 -3.54 -3.74
N TRP A 21 4.08 -3.17 -4.87
CA TRP A 21 3.84 -1.88 -5.51
C TRP A 21 2.38 -1.72 -5.93
N VAL A 22 1.85 -2.70 -6.66
CA VAL A 22 0.47 -2.64 -7.15
C VAL A 22 -0.52 -2.67 -5.99
N ALA A 23 -0.31 -3.56 -5.00
CA ALA A 23 -1.19 -3.63 -3.83
C ALA A 23 -1.24 -2.30 -3.07
N THR A 24 -0.08 -1.67 -2.84
CA THR A 24 0.03 -0.45 -2.02
C THR A 24 -0.47 0.79 -2.76
N LEU A 25 -0.17 0.90 -4.06
CA LEU A 25 -0.65 1.98 -4.93
C LEU A 25 -2.17 1.96 -5.11
N LEU A 26 -2.82 0.80 -5.02
CA LEU A 26 -4.29 0.70 -5.05
C LEU A 26 -4.91 0.87 -3.67
N PHE A 27 -4.28 0.32 -2.63
CA PHE A 27 -4.83 0.31 -1.27
C PHE A 27 -4.87 1.69 -0.63
N ILE A 28 -3.79 2.47 -0.70
CA ILE A 28 -3.73 3.78 -0.02
C ILE A 28 -4.77 4.77 -0.58
N PRO A 29 -4.96 4.92 -1.91
CA PRO A 29 -6.02 5.75 -2.45
C PRO A 29 -7.42 5.24 -2.10
N ALA A 30 -7.65 3.92 -2.15
CA ALA A 30 -8.94 3.33 -1.79
C ALA A 30 -9.29 3.59 -0.32
N LEU A 31 -8.32 3.44 0.59
CA LEU A 31 -8.47 3.74 2.00
C LEU A 31 -8.70 5.25 2.23
N SER A 32 -7.92 6.11 1.57
CA SER A 32 -8.07 7.57 1.66
C SER A 32 -9.46 8.02 1.23
N TRP A 33 -9.98 7.44 0.14
CA TRP A 33 -11.33 7.70 -0.33
C TRP A 33 -12.39 7.23 0.68
N GLY A 34 -12.21 6.03 1.25
CA GLY A 34 -13.10 5.49 2.29
C GLY A 34 -13.12 6.32 3.57
N LEU A 35 -12.02 7.00 3.89
CA LEU A 35 -11.91 7.93 5.03
C LEU A 35 -12.40 9.36 4.71
N GLY A 36 -12.84 9.61 3.47
CA GLY A 36 -13.38 10.92 3.06
C GLY A 36 -12.34 11.93 2.56
N HIS A 37 -11.07 11.54 2.40
CA HIS A 37 -10.06 12.39 1.78
C HIS A 37 -10.22 12.38 0.26
N ARG A 38 -10.64 13.53 -0.31
CA ARG A 38 -11.00 13.64 -1.74
C ARG A 38 -10.07 14.50 -2.58
N LYS A 39 -8.98 15.02 -2.02
CA LYS A 39 -8.02 15.85 -2.77
C LYS A 39 -7.02 14.93 -3.48
N PRO A 40 -7.13 14.73 -4.81
CA PRO A 40 -6.38 13.69 -5.51
C PRO A 40 -4.87 13.93 -5.49
N ALA A 41 -4.42 15.20 -5.54
CA ALA A 41 -3.01 15.55 -5.49
C ALA A 41 -2.36 15.18 -4.15
N GLU A 42 -3.03 15.48 -3.03
CA GLU A 42 -2.54 15.13 -1.69
C GLU A 42 -2.50 13.60 -1.50
N VAL A 43 -3.55 12.90 -1.95
CA VAL A 43 -3.62 11.42 -1.87
C VAL A 43 -2.52 10.77 -2.71
N ALA A 44 -2.29 11.23 -3.94
CA ALA A 44 -1.25 10.71 -4.81
C ALA A 44 0.15 10.92 -4.21
N LEU A 45 0.42 12.13 -3.69
CA LEU A 45 1.70 12.46 -3.07
C LEU A 45 1.97 11.59 -1.84
N VAL A 46 0.99 11.48 -0.93
CA VAL A 46 1.12 10.64 0.27
C VAL A 46 1.30 9.18 -0.11
N THR A 47 0.54 8.68 -1.10
CA THR A 47 0.65 7.31 -1.58
C THR A 47 2.06 7.02 -2.07
N LEU A 48 2.63 7.88 -2.93
CA LEU A 48 3.99 7.71 -3.44
C LEU A 48 5.03 7.76 -2.32
N ILE A 49 4.95 8.77 -1.44
CA ILE A 49 5.90 8.94 -0.34
C ILE A 49 5.89 7.72 0.58
N VAL A 50 4.71 7.28 1.04
CA VAL A 50 4.58 6.15 1.96
C VAL A 50 5.03 4.85 1.29
N THR A 51 4.63 4.63 0.03
CA THR A 51 5.00 3.41 -0.70
C THR A 51 6.51 3.34 -0.92
N SER A 52 7.14 4.44 -1.36
CA SER A 52 8.59 4.47 -1.56
C SER A 52 9.37 4.35 -0.26
N LEU A 53 8.91 4.98 0.83
CA LEU A 53 9.55 4.87 2.15
C LEU A 53 9.51 3.45 2.69
N VAL A 54 8.34 2.80 2.65
CA VAL A 54 8.21 1.42 3.12
C VAL A 54 9.05 0.48 2.26
N TRP A 55 9.04 0.64 0.93
CA TRP A 55 9.92 -0.14 0.06
C TRP A 55 11.40 0.04 0.40
N LEU A 56 11.85 1.28 0.58
CA LEU A 56 13.24 1.59 0.90
C LEU A 56 13.63 1.00 2.26
N VAL A 57 12.81 1.17 3.29
CA VAL A 57 13.08 0.63 4.64
C VAL A 57 13.22 -0.89 4.59
N PHE A 58 12.29 -1.60 3.94
CA PHE A 58 12.35 -3.06 3.91
C PHE A 58 13.50 -3.59 3.04
N THR A 59 13.71 -3.02 1.85
CA THR A 59 14.72 -3.53 0.91
C THR A 59 16.14 -3.09 1.27
N GLN A 60 16.34 -1.85 1.74
CA GLN A 60 17.66 -1.28 1.96
C GLN A 60 18.11 -1.37 3.43
N LEU A 61 17.21 -1.14 4.39
CA LEU A 61 17.58 -1.14 5.81
C LEU A 61 17.42 -2.52 6.44
N LEU A 62 16.32 -3.21 6.14
CA LEU A 62 16.01 -4.52 6.72
C LEU A 62 16.53 -5.69 5.87
N LEU A 63 16.94 -5.43 4.62
CA LEU A 63 17.36 -6.45 3.66
C LEU A 63 16.32 -7.56 3.46
N ILE A 64 15.04 -7.23 3.66
CA ILE A 64 13.91 -8.14 3.45
C ILE A 64 13.37 -7.85 2.05
N PRO A 65 13.45 -8.81 1.12
CA PRO A 65 12.87 -8.62 -0.21
C PRO A 65 11.36 -8.51 -0.08
N LEU A 66 10.82 -7.40 -0.56
CA LEU A 66 9.39 -7.28 -0.80
C LEU A 66 9.07 -7.96 -2.12
N ARG A 67 7.93 -8.64 -2.18
CA ARG A 67 7.51 -9.32 -3.40
C ARG A 67 7.12 -8.30 -4.45
N ASP A 68 7.81 -8.29 -5.57
CA ASP A 68 7.51 -7.44 -6.71
C ASP A 68 6.57 -8.19 -7.68
N TRP A 69 5.68 -7.46 -8.35
CA TRP A 69 4.87 -8.06 -9.41
C TRP A 69 5.66 -8.05 -10.73
N PRO A 70 5.66 -9.13 -11.53
CA PRO A 70 4.88 -10.37 -11.40
C PRO A 70 5.66 -11.59 -10.86
N PHE A 71 6.71 -11.40 -10.03
CA PHE A 71 7.58 -12.48 -9.55
C PHE A 71 7.72 -12.43 -8.02
#